data_AF-A0A9X3Z3T2-F1
#
_entry.id   AF-A0A9X3Z3T2-F1
#
_cell.length_a   1.000
_cell.length_b   1.000
_cell.length_c   1.000
_cell.angle_alpha   90.00
_cell.angle_beta   90.00
_cell.angle_gamma   90.00
#
_symmetry.space_group_name_H-M   'P 1'
#
loop_
_entity.id
_entity.type
_entity.pdbx_description
1 polymer ?
#
loop_
_entity_poly.entity_id
_entity_poly.type
_entity_poly.pdbx_seq_one_letter_code
_entity_poly.pdbx_strand_id
1 'polypeptide(L)'
;MGAQLNVTLYTRRGIEFSECDKMLRKNNVICDIIEIEIIEDWEYHHQHFLSPDTDLALLHEHIEQGKICFVRCMVNQSAHGGCYVQKNNGIYELSAWFDLDRYPELDVDHVSERNRWFYERLSREIGSLVEHKDFVMGGVGVETTITYADNVKEMMENSYNVFRWFLPFSFGEQLIGYREEKTSNLFVLDKVE
;
A
#
# COMPACT_ATOMS: atom_id res chain seq x y z
N MET A 1 -12.70 -12.76 -11.56
CA MET A 1 -11.89 -11.70 -10.93
C MET A 1 -12.71 -11.23 -9.76
N GLY A 2 -12.27 -11.56 -8.55
CA GLY A 2 -12.81 -10.97 -7.32
C GLY A 2 -12.25 -9.58 -7.11
N ALA A 3 -12.85 -8.86 -6.17
CA ALA A 3 -12.36 -7.56 -5.75
C ALA A 3 -10.97 -7.68 -5.11
N GLN A 4 -10.19 -6.59 -5.15
CA GLN A 4 -8.86 -6.54 -4.57
C GLN A 4 -8.81 -5.54 -3.43
N LEU A 5 -8.19 -5.91 -2.32
CA LEU A 5 -7.80 -4.93 -1.31
C LEU A 5 -6.50 -4.27 -1.76
N ASN A 6 -6.45 -2.95 -1.73
CA ASN A 6 -5.27 -2.16 -2.08
C ASN A 6 -4.80 -1.39 -0.84
N VAL A 7 -3.49 -1.38 -0.61
CA VAL A 7 -2.81 -0.53 0.38
C VAL A 7 -1.76 0.28 -0.36
N THR A 8 -1.94 1.59 -0.40
CA THR A 8 -1.00 2.52 -1.04
C THR A 8 -0.35 3.41 0.01
N LEU A 9 0.98 3.46 0.01
CA LEU A 9 1.79 4.26 0.93
C LEU A 9 2.70 5.20 0.12
N TYR A 10 2.82 6.44 0.58
CA TYR A 10 3.75 7.42 0.06
C TYR A 10 4.83 7.73 1.09
N THR A 11 6.09 7.65 0.67
CA THR A 11 7.25 7.89 1.53
C THR A 11 8.31 8.76 0.84
N ARG A 12 9.11 9.47 1.63
CA ARG A 12 10.26 10.27 1.15
C ARG A 12 11.51 9.43 0.93
N ARG A 13 11.56 8.25 1.55
CA ARG A 13 12.63 7.26 1.41
C ARG A 13 12.04 5.98 0.87
N GLY A 14 12.76 5.33 -0.05
CA GLY A 14 12.34 4.06 -0.62
C GLY A 14 12.16 3.03 0.48
N ILE A 15 10.99 2.36 0.47
CA ILE A 15 10.77 1.16 1.26
C ILE A 15 11.38 0.02 0.48
N GLU A 16 12.37 -0.65 1.07
CA GLU A 16 12.98 -1.81 0.43
C GLU A 16 11.99 -2.97 0.39
N PHE A 17 11.88 -3.65 -0.76
CA PHE A 17 11.05 -4.87 -0.87
C PHE A 17 11.45 -5.93 0.17
N SER A 18 12.73 -5.97 0.56
CA SER A 18 13.22 -6.86 1.63
C SER A 18 12.67 -6.52 3.02
N GLU A 19 12.36 -5.24 3.30
CA GLU A 19 11.71 -4.81 4.54
C GLU A 19 10.22 -5.19 4.52
N CYS A 20 9.56 -5.02 3.38
CA CYS A 20 8.19 -5.50 3.17
C CYS A 20 8.08 -7.02 3.38
N ASP A 21 8.96 -7.83 2.79
CA ASP A 21 8.95 -9.29 2.97
C ASP A 21 9.14 -9.69 4.44
N LYS A 22 10.08 -9.05 5.16
CA LYS A 22 10.27 -9.28 6.61
C LYS A 22 9.01 -8.94 7.41
N MET A 23 8.37 -7.80 7.13
CA MET A 23 7.14 -7.36 7.79
C MET A 23 6.00 -8.35 7.56
N LEU A 24 5.84 -8.82 6.32
CA LEU A 24 4.84 -9.81 5.94
C LEU A 24 5.08 -11.15 6.66
N ARG A 25 6.31 -11.67 6.64
CA ARG A 25 6.67 -12.93 7.31
C ARG A 25 6.46 -12.89 8.82
N LYS A 26 6.81 -11.77 9.47
CA LYS A 26 6.54 -11.53 10.90
C LYS A 26 5.04 -11.66 11.24
N ASN A 27 4.17 -11.36 10.27
CA ASN A 27 2.72 -11.44 10.38
C ASN A 27 2.13 -12.75 9.82
N ASN A 28 2.96 -13.77 9.57
CA ASN A 28 2.57 -15.05 8.96
C ASN A 28 1.94 -14.90 7.57
N VAL A 29 2.41 -13.90 6.81
CA VAL A 29 2.07 -13.73 5.40
C VAL A 29 3.29 -14.13 4.57
N ILE A 30 3.13 -15.17 3.76
CA ILE A 30 4.13 -15.69 2.85
C ILE A 30 3.75 -15.26 1.44
N CYS A 31 4.65 -14.60 0.74
CA CYS A 31 4.47 -14.21 -0.65
C CYS A 31 5.44 -15.00 -1.52
N ASP A 32 4.92 -15.95 -2.29
CA ASP A 32 5.71 -16.68 -3.28
C ASP A 32 5.72 -15.85 -4.57
N ILE A 33 6.87 -15.26 -4.91
CA ILE A 33 7.01 -14.43 -6.12
C ILE A 33 6.83 -15.31 -7.36
N ILE A 34 5.93 -14.88 -8.23
CA ILE A 34 5.62 -15.56 -9.50
C ILE A 34 6.30 -14.82 -10.66
N GLU A 35 6.33 -13.49 -10.59
CA GLU A 35 6.78 -12.65 -11.68
C GLU A 35 7.28 -11.31 -11.15
N ILE A 36 8.33 -10.80 -11.77
CA ILE A 36 8.83 -9.45 -11.56
C ILE A 36 8.86 -8.77 -12.93
N GLU A 37 8.22 -7.62 -13.02
CA GLU A 37 8.07 -6.86 -14.25
C GLU A 37 8.58 -5.43 -14.01
N ILE A 38 9.35 -4.92 -14.96
CA ILE A 38 9.86 -3.56 -14.95
C ILE A 38 9.32 -2.84 -16.18
N ILE A 39 8.71 -1.67 -15.98
CA ILE A 39 8.22 -0.78 -17.05
C ILE A 39 8.74 0.64 -16.83
N GLU A 40 8.83 1.43 -17.89
CA GLU A 40 9.26 2.83 -17.81
C GLU A 40 8.11 3.80 -17.49
N ASP A 41 6.90 3.47 -17.92
CA ASP A 41 5.71 4.27 -17.71
C ASP A 41 4.44 3.40 -17.69
N TRP A 42 3.32 4.03 -17.34
CA TRP A 42 2.00 3.39 -17.30
C TRP A 42 1.46 2.97 -18.69
N GLU A 43 2.13 3.36 -19.77
CA GLU A 43 1.86 2.91 -21.14
C GLU A 43 2.68 1.65 -21.50
N TYR A 44 3.41 1.07 -20.53
CA TYR A 44 4.19 -0.16 -20.66
C TYR A 44 5.34 -0.06 -21.67
N HIS A 45 5.90 1.14 -21.89
CA HIS A 45 7.09 1.25 -22.71
C HIS A 45 8.29 0.52 -22.08
N HIS A 46 9.07 -0.13 -22.95
CA HIS A 46 10.28 -0.89 -22.60
C HIS A 46 10.10 -1.93 -21.47
N GLN A 47 8.92 -2.56 -21.44
CA GLN A 47 8.58 -3.66 -20.56
C GLN A 47 9.60 -4.81 -20.67
N HIS A 48 10.06 -5.29 -19.53
CA HIS A 48 10.84 -6.52 -19.44
C HIS A 48 10.59 -7.24 -18.11
N PHE A 49 10.85 -8.54 -18.14
CA PHE A 49 10.60 -9.43 -17.01
C PHE A 49 11.92 -9.91 -16.43
N LEU A 50 12.00 -9.92 -15.10
CA LEU A 50 13.11 -10.49 -14.35
C LEU A 50 12.73 -11.86 -13.82
N SER A 51 13.73 -12.67 -13.50
CA SER A 51 13.50 -13.99 -12.94
C SER A 51 12.88 -13.88 -11.53
N PRO A 52 11.95 -14.78 -11.12
CA PRO A 52 11.33 -14.70 -9.79
C PRO A 52 12.30 -14.83 -8.60
N ASP A 53 13.50 -15.39 -8.83
CA ASP A 53 14.60 -15.50 -7.87
C ASP A 53 15.55 -14.28 -7.87
N THR A 54 15.20 -13.22 -8.60
CA THR A 54 15.96 -11.96 -8.59
C THR A 54 16.09 -11.41 -7.18
N ASP A 55 17.29 -10.97 -6.82
CA ASP A 55 17.53 -10.28 -5.56
C ASP A 55 16.69 -8.99 -5.53
N LEU A 56 15.78 -8.92 -4.55
CA LEU A 56 14.88 -7.78 -4.36
C LEU A 56 15.62 -6.46 -4.13
N ALA A 57 16.88 -6.50 -3.67
CA ALA A 57 17.71 -5.31 -3.55
C ALA A 57 18.05 -4.67 -4.90
N LEU A 58 18.10 -5.45 -5.99
CA LEU A 58 18.37 -4.94 -7.34
C LEU A 58 17.20 -4.12 -7.90
N LEU A 59 15.98 -4.33 -7.38
CA LEU A 59 14.82 -3.56 -7.81
C LEU A 59 14.93 -2.09 -7.40
N HIS A 60 15.64 -1.80 -6.30
CA HIS A 60 15.89 -0.43 -5.86
C HIS A 60 16.60 0.39 -6.94
N GLU A 61 17.58 -0.19 -7.64
CA GLU A 61 18.31 0.52 -8.70
C GLU A 61 17.41 0.92 -9.86
N HIS A 62 16.43 0.09 -10.21
CA HIS A 62 15.44 0.41 -11.24
C HIS A 62 14.49 1.52 -10.80
N ILE A 63 14.04 1.50 -9.55
CA ILE A 63 13.19 2.55 -8.97
C ILE A 63 13.93 3.90 -8.97
N GLU A 64 15.21 3.90 -8.61
CA GLU A 64 16.03 5.11 -8.61
C GLU A 64 16.24 5.70 -10.01
N GLN A 65 16.16 4.87 -11.05
CA GLN A 65 16.17 5.29 -12.45
C GLN A 65 14.81 5.83 -12.94
N GLY A 66 13.80 5.88 -12.07
CA GLY A 66 12.45 6.33 -12.41
C GLY A 66 11.57 5.26 -13.04
N LYS A 67 11.97 3.98 -13.00
CA LYS A 67 11.16 2.87 -13.51
C LYS A 67 10.10 2.44 -12.48
N ILE A 68 9.07 1.79 -12.97
CA ILE A 68 8.03 1.15 -12.15
C ILE A 68 8.35 -0.33 -12.05
N CYS A 69 8.50 -0.83 -10.81
CA CYS A 69 8.79 -2.23 -10.54
C CYS A 69 7.54 -2.91 -9.99
N PHE A 70 7.01 -3.89 -10.72
CA PHE A 70 5.90 -4.75 -10.32
C PHE A 70 6.43 -6.09 -9.82
N VAL A 71 5.86 -6.57 -8.72
CA VAL A 71 6.09 -7.91 -8.17
C VAL A 71 4.73 -8.57 -8.03
N ARG A 72 4.48 -9.65 -8.76
CA ARG A 72 3.28 -10.49 -8.62
C ARG A 72 3.61 -11.72 -7.81
N CYS A 73 2.73 -12.08 -6.88
CA CYS A 73 2.96 -13.19 -5.97
C CYS A 73 1.69 -14.00 -5.67
N MET A 74 1.90 -15.19 -5.13
CA MET A 74 0.86 -15.96 -4.44
C MET A 74 0.98 -15.71 -2.94
N VAL A 75 -0.06 -15.13 -2.35
CA VAL A 75 -0.14 -14.88 -0.91
C VAL A 75 -0.67 -16.14 -0.22
N ASN A 76 0.10 -16.68 0.73
CA ASN A 76 -0.20 -17.88 1.50
C ASN A 76 -0.72 -19.04 0.63
N GLN A 77 -0.18 -19.18 -0.59
CA GLN A 77 -0.57 -20.21 -1.56
C GLN A 77 -2.07 -20.24 -1.94
N SER A 78 -2.81 -19.16 -1.67
CA SER A 78 -4.28 -19.18 -1.70
C SER A 78 -4.95 -17.97 -2.35
N ALA A 79 -4.24 -16.86 -2.49
CA ALA A 79 -4.74 -15.65 -3.14
C ALA A 79 -3.65 -15.05 -4.04
N HIS A 80 -4.03 -14.54 -5.21
CA HIS A 80 -3.11 -13.73 -5.99
C HIS A 80 -2.96 -12.37 -5.32
N GLY A 81 -1.75 -11.81 -5.42
CA GLY A 81 -1.48 -10.47 -4.98
C GLY A 81 -0.23 -9.94 -5.65
N GLY A 82 0.22 -8.81 -5.16
CA GLY A 82 1.43 -8.19 -5.64
C GLY A 82 1.63 -6.82 -5.04
N CYS A 83 2.66 -6.16 -5.53
CA CYS A 83 2.86 -4.75 -5.31
C CYS A 83 3.56 -4.11 -6.51
N TYR A 84 3.48 -2.80 -6.59
CA TYR A 84 4.38 -2.02 -7.41
C TYR A 84 5.05 -0.94 -6.55
N VAL A 85 6.24 -0.55 -6.98
CA VAL A 85 6.96 0.59 -6.45
C VAL A 85 7.42 1.48 -7.59
N GLN A 86 7.21 2.78 -7.43
CA GLN A 86 7.75 3.82 -8.31
C GLN A 86 8.25 5.01 -7.48
N LYS A 87 9.08 5.84 -8.11
CA LYS A 87 9.57 7.08 -7.52
C LYS A 87 9.28 8.25 -8.46
N ASN A 88 8.43 9.17 -8.00
CA ASN A 88 8.04 10.36 -8.74
C ASN A 88 8.35 11.60 -7.90
N ASN A 89 9.12 12.54 -8.47
CA ASN A 89 9.50 13.81 -7.81
C ASN A 89 10.10 13.64 -6.40
N GLY A 90 10.87 12.56 -6.18
CA GLY A 90 11.50 12.27 -4.89
C GLY A 90 10.56 11.63 -3.85
N ILE A 91 9.31 11.34 -4.21
CA ILE A 91 8.36 10.58 -3.41
C ILE A 91 8.25 9.17 -3.98
N TYR A 92 8.37 8.17 -3.11
CA TYR A 92 8.13 6.78 -3.43
C TYR A 92 6.66 6.47 -3.19
N GLU A 93 6.10 5.73 -4.12
CA GLU A 93 4.78 5.13 -4.01
C GLU A 93 4.94 3.62 -3.97
N LEU A 94 4.48 3.01 -2.89
CA LEU A 94 4.32 1.57 -2.76
C LEU A 94 2.83 1.28 -2.75
N SER A 95 2.34 0.54 -3.74
CA SER A 95 0.97 0.03 -3.74
C SER A 95 0.99 -1.48 -3.73
N ALA A 96 0.41 -2.08 -2.71
CA ALA A 96 0.28 -3.53 -2.55
C ALA A 96 -1.19 -3.94 -2.65
N TRP A 97 -1.45 -5.10 -3.23
CA TRP A 97 -2.80 -5.64 -3.37
C TRP A 97 -2.86 -7.14 -3.21
N PHE A 98 -4.05 -7.65 -2.88
CA PHE A 98 -4.37 -9.07 -2.94
C PHE A 98 -5.86 -9.31 -3.18
N ASP A 99 -6.18 -10.45 -3.78
CA ASP A 99 -7.54 -10.87 -4.12
C ASP A 99 -8.33 -11.25 -2.86
N LEU A 100 -9.59 -10.83 -2.81
CA LEU A 100 -10.49 -11.01 -1.67
C LEU A 100 -11.38 -12.25 -1.76
N ASP A 101 -11.25 -13.08 -2.79
CA ASP A 101 -12.07 -14.28 -3.01
C ASP A 101 -12.16 -15.22 -1.79
N ARG A 102 -11.11 -15.22 -0.95
CA ARG A 102 -11.01 -16.06 0.26
C ARG A 102 -11.23 -15.29 1.56
N TYR A 103 -11.46 -13.98 1.50
CA TYR A 103 -11.52 -13.05 2.63
C TYR A 103 -12.75 -12.12 2.56
N PRO A 104 -13.97 -12.67 2.56
CA PRO A 104 -15.20 -11.89 2.37
C PRO A 104 -15.44 -10.84 3.47
N GLU A 105 -14.84 -10.99 4.64
CA GLU A 105 -14.88 -9.97 5.70
C GLU A 105 -14.10 -8.69 5.36
N LEU A 106 -13.16 -8.77 4.42
CA LEU A 106 -12.38 -7.64 3.92
C LEU A 106 -12.98 -7.05 2.63
N ASP A 107 -13.90 -7.77 1.98
CA ASP A 107 -14.65 -7.32 0.80
C ASP A 107 -15.86 -6.45 1.21
N VAL A 108 -15.53 -5.35 1.89
CA VAL A 108 -16.48 -4.33 2.35
C VAL A 108 -15.85 -2.95 2.21
N ASP A 109 -16.66 -1.90 2.20
CA ASP A 109 -16.23 -0.53 1.93
C ASP A 109 -15.97 0.32 3.20
N HIS A 110 -15.82 -0.32 4.36
CA HIS A 110 -15.60 0.33 5.65
C HIS A 110 -14.97 -0.61 6.70
N VAL A 111 -14.46 -0.03 7.78
CA VAL A 111 -13.93 -0.78 8.92
C VAL A 111 -15.06 -1.10 9.90
N SER A 112 -15.40 -2.38 10.00
CA SER A 112 -16.43 -2.93 10.88
C SER A 112 -15.81 -3.66 12.07
N GLU A 113 -16.62 -4.07 13.04
CA GLU A 113 -16.14 -4.93 14.15
C GLU A 113 -15.54 -6.25 13.66
N ARG A 114 -16.03 -6.79 12.53
CA ARG A 114 -15.62 -8.09 12.01
C ARG A 114 -14.22 -8.08 11.39
N ASN A 115 -13.80 -6.95 10.82
CA ASN A 115 -12.51 -6.81 10.13
C ASN A 115 -11.52 -5.86 10.83
N ARG A 116 -11.95 -5.21 11.93
CA ARG A 116 -11.11 -4.30 12.74
C ARG A 116 -9.74 -4.88 13.09
N TRP A 117 -9.68 -6.16 13.44
CA TRP A 117 -8.43 -6.84 13.80
C TRP A 117 -7.35 -6.75 12.69
N PHE A 118 -7.77 -6.78 11.43
CA PHE A 118 -6.88 -6.71 10.28
C PHE A 118 -6.33 -5.29 10.14
N TYR A 119 -7.22 -4.30 10.15
CA TYR A 119 -6.80 -2.91 9.95
C TYR A 119 -6.03 -2.34 11.14
N GLU A 120 -6.31 -2.77 12.38
CA GLU A 120 -5.48 -2.42 13.55
C GLU A 120 -4.07 -2.99 13.45
N ARG A 121 -3.93 -4.22 12.93
CA ARG A 121 -2.62 -4.82 12.66
C ARG A 121 -1.89 -4.06 11.56
N LEU A 122 -2.57 -3.74 10.46
CA LEU A 122 -2.04 -2.93 9.37
C LEU A 122 -1.57 -1.55 9.86
N SER A 123 -2.40 -0.85 10.64
CA SER A 123 -2.06 0.45 11.25
C SER A 123 -0.81 0.37 12.13
N ARG A 124 -0.60 -0.74 12.84
CA ARG A 124 0.59 -0.93 13.69
C ARG A 124 1.86 -1.10 12.87
N GLU A 125 1.82 -1.92 11.82
CA GLU A 125 2.99 -2.11 10.96
C GLU A 125 3.31 -0.83 10.18
N ILE A 126 2.31 -0.13 9.63
CA ILE A 126 2.51 1.20 9.01
C ILE A 126 3.03 2.21 10.04
N GLY A 127 2.48 2.20 11.26
CA GLY A 127 2.92 3.07 12.35
C GLY A 127 4.41 2.92 12.71
N SER A 128 4.99 1.73 12.51
CA SER A 128 6.44 1.51 12.68
C SER A 128 7.28 2.17 11.57
N LEU A 129 6.73 2.30 10.35
CA LEU A 129 7.38 3.03 9.27
C LEU A 129 7.40 4.55 9.54
N VAL A 130 6.40 5.08 10.25
CA VAL A 130 6.30 6.51 10.60
C VAL A 130 7.42 6.96 11.55
N GLU A 131 7.91 6.08 12.42
CA GLU A 131 8.96 6.41 13.39
C GLU A 131 10.26 6.89 12.71
N HIS A 132 10.46 6.55 11.44
CA HIS A 132 11.61 6.98 10.64
C HIS A 132 11.44 8.36 9.99
N LYS A 133 10.29 9.05 10.17
CA LYS A 133 9.94 10.38 9.59
C LYS A 133 9.88 10.44 8.06
N ASP A 134 9.95 9.29 7.41
CA ASP A 134 9.91 9.20 5.95
C ASP A 134 8.49 9.00 5.42
N PHE A 135 7.53 8.64 6.28
CA PHE A 135 6.12 8.47 5.89
C PHE A 135 5.45 9.82 5.59
N VAL A 136 4.79 9.91 4.43
CA VAL A 136 4.00 11.08 4.03
C VAL A 136 2.53 10.85 4.36
N MET A 137 1.94 9.81 3.77
CA MET A 137 0.58 9.36 4.02
C MET A 137 0.34 8.01 3.32
N GLY A 138 -0.82 7.41 3.58
CA GLY A 138 -1.26 6.24 2.84
C GLY A 138 -2.75 6.02 3.00
N GLY A 139 -3.28 5.07 2.23
CA GLY A 139 -4.68 4.67 2.28
C GLY A 139 -4.85 3.19 2.05
N VAL A 140 -5.96 2.65 2.52
CA VAL A 140 -6.42 1.29 2.23
C VAL A 140 -7.88 1.32 1.83
N GLY A 141 -8.22 0.46 0.88
CA GLY A 141 -9.57 0.30 0.38
C GLY A 141 -9.72 -0.93 -0.52
N VAL A 142 -10.93 -1.16 -1.02
CA VAL A 142 -11.18 -2.16 -2.07
C VAL A 142 -11.19 -1.45 -3.42
N GLU A 143 -10.34 -1.88 -4.36
CA GLU A 143 -10.18 -1.27 -5.68
C GLU A 143 -9.93 0.25 -5.60
N THR A 144 -8.89 0.65 -4.88
CA THR A 144 -8.58 2.07 -4.65
C THR A 144 -7.82 2.71 -5.79
N THR A 145 -8.10 3.99 -6.02
CA THR A 145 -7.22 4.88 -6.79
C THR A 145 -6.80 6.03 -5.88
N ILE A 146 -5.50 6.19 -5.70
CA ILE A 146 -4.90 7.32 -4.98
C ILE A 146 -3.84 7.93 -5.90
N THR A 147 -3.92 9.24 -6.11
CA THR A 147 -2.93 9.99 -6.88
C THR A 147 -2.23 10.95 -5.94
N TYR A 148 -0.90 10.94 -5.96
CA TYR A 148 -0.11 11.86 -5.16
C TYR A 148 -0.37 13.32 -5.55
N ALA A 149 -0.54 14.16 -4.54
CA ALA A 149 -0.55 15.62 -4.62
C ALA A 149 0.14 16.19 -3.38
N ASP A 150 0.77 17.36 -3.49
CA ASP A 150 1.47 17.96 -2.34
C ASP A 150 0.51 18.38 -1.20
N ASN A 151 -0.78 18.51 -1.51
CA ASN A 151 -1.83 18.77 -0.55
C ASN A 151 -2.57 17.47 -0.19
N VAL A 152 -2.46 17.05 1.07
CA VAL A 152 -3.11 15.82 1.58
C VAL A 152 -4.64 15.86 1.43
N LYS A 153 -5.27 17.02 1.63
CA LYS A 153 -6.72 17.15 1.44
C LYS A 153 -7.12 16.92 -0.01
N GLU A 154 -6.37 17.51 -0.94
CA GLU A 154 -6.58 17.30 -2.38
C GLU A 154 -6.40 15.83 -2.76
N MET A 155 -5.37 15.16 -2.22
CA MET A 155 -5.19 13.72 -2.42
C MET A 155 -6.42 12.94 -1.96
N MET A 156 -6.91 13.21 -0.75
CA MET A 156 -8.05 12.50 -0.18
C MET A 156 -9.35 12.75 -0.96
N GLU A 157 -9.60 14.00 -1.37
CA GLU A 157 -10.80 14.39 -2.12
C GLU A 157 -10.82 13.83 -3.56
N ASN A 158 -9.65 13.63 -4.17
CA ASN A 158 -9.52 13.09 -5.53
C ASN A 158 -9.32 11.57 -5.58
N SER A 159 -9.32 10.91 -4.42
CA SER A 159 -9.14 9.45 -4.33
C SER A 159 -10.47 8.70 -4.35
N TYR A 160 -10.43 7.46 -4.80
CA TYR A 160 -11.61 6.60 -4.92
C TYR A 160 -11.47 5.34 -4.07
N ASN A 161 -12.60 4.93 -3.48
CA ASN A 161 -12.77 3.71 -2.68
C ASN A 161 -11.85 3.53 -1.47
N VAL A 162 -11.14 4.57 -1.04
CA VAL A 162 -10.39 4.54 0.21
C VAL A 162 -11.38 4.59 1.37
N PHE A 163 -11.23 3.70 2.35
CA PHE A 163 -12.08 3.73 3.56
C PHE A 163 -11.28 3.89 4.85
N ARG A 164 -9.95 3.78 4.79
CA ARG A 164 -9.07 4.15 5.90
C ARG A 164 -7.85 4.87 5.36
N TRP A 165 -7.59 6.04 5.92
CA TRP A 165 -6.36 6.80 5.69
C TRP A 165 -5.37 6.60 6.84
N PHE A 166 -4.10 6.75 6.53
CA PHE A 166 -2.98 6.69 7.46
C PHE A 166 -2.20 8.01 7.36
N LEU A 167 -2.15 8.79 8.44
CA LEU A 167 -1.47 10.08 8.48
C LEU A 167 -0.46 10.16 9.65
N PRO A 168 0.73 10.75 9.44
CA PRO A 168 1.70 10.97 10.53
C PRO A 168 1.33 12.16 11.43
N PHE A 169 0.26 12.88 11.13
CA PHE A 169 -0.25 14.04 11.86
C PHE A 169 -1.78 14.01 11.94
N SER A 170 -2.35 14.72 12.92
CA SER A 170 -3.80 14.94 12.96
C SER A 170 -4.19 15.81 11.78
N PHE A 171 -5.20 15.38 11.03
CA PHE A 171 -5.75 16.14 9.93
C PHE A 171 -6.36 17.47 10.42
N GLY A 172 -6.93 17.47 11.64
CA GLY A 172 -7.40 18.68 12.33
C GLY A 172 -8.65 19.34 11.72
N GLU A 173 -9.06 18.94 10.52
CA GLU A 173 -10.29 19.38 9.86
C GLU A 173 -11.33 18.25 9.82
N GLN A 174 -12.60 18.61 9.69
CA GLN A 174 -13.64 17.63 9.45
C GLN A 174 -13.62 17.22 7.97
N LEU A 175 -13.12 16.02 7.68
CA LEU A 175 -13.31 15.38 6.38
C LEU A 175 -14.69 14.71 6.36
N ILE A 176 -15.57 15.12 5.44
CA ILE A 176 -16.93 14.59 5.36
C ILE A 176 -16.87 13.08 5.14
N GLY A 177 -17.62 12.34 5.97
CA GLY A 177 -17.71 10.89 5.87
C GLY A 177 -16.54 10.15 6.54
N TYR A 178 -15.64 10.82 7.26
CA TYR A 178 -14.55 10.17 7.99
C TYR A 178 -14.50 10.55 9.46
N ARG A 179 -14.04 9.61 10.30
CA ARG A 179 -13.76 9.81 11.72
C ARG A 179 -12.28 9.59 11.97
N GLU A 180 -11.63 10.59 12.55
CA GLU A 180 -10.23 10.51 12.97
C GLU A 180 -10.10 9.78 14.32
N GLU A 181 -9.11 8.90 14.40
CA GLU A 181 -8.67 8.25 15.63
C GLU A 181 -7.14 8.29 15.71
N LYS A 182 -6.61 8.57 16.90
CA LYS A 182 -5.17 8.52 17.15
C LYS A 182 -4.77 7.12 17.61
N THR A 183 -3.90 6.47 16.84
CA THR A 183 -3.14 5.29 17.29
C THR A 183 -1.76 5.74 17.82
N SER A 184 -0.91 4.82 18.30
CA SER A 184 0.34 5.16 19.02
C SER A 184 1.17 6.26 18.35
N ASN A 185 1.50 6.10 17.06
CA ASN A 185 2.34 7.03 16.29
C ASN A 185 1.70 7.47 14.96
N LEU A 186 0.44 7.13 14.74
CA LEU A 186 -0.26 7.29 13.47
C LEU A 186 -1.69 7.75 13.73
N PHE A 187 -2.18 8.69 12.93
CA PHE A 187 -3.59 9.05 12.88
C PHE A 187 -4.25 8.23 11.78
N VAL A 188 -5.39 7.62 12.10
CA VAL A 188 -6.22 6.91 11.13
C VAL A 188 -7.50 7.68 10.92
N LEU A 189 -7.96 7.79 9.67
CA LEU A 189 -9.27 8.34 9.36
C LEU A 189 -10.10 7.26 8.70
N ASP A 190 -11.09 6.76 9.42
CA ASP A 190 -11.99 5.70 8.96
C ASP A 190 -13.27 6.28 8.39
N LYS A 191 -13.71 5.75 7.25
CA LYS A 191 -15.00 6.08 6.66
C LYS A 191 -16.11 5.70 7.66
N VAL A 192 -17.04 6.62 7.88
CA VAL A 192 -18.21 6.43 8.74
C VAL A 192 -19.30 5.75 7.92
N GLU A 193 -19.93 4.73 8.51
CA GLU A 193 -21.13 4.07 7.96
C GLU A 193 -22.34 5.02 7.86
#